data_AF-A0A9C9X2J4-F1
#
_entry.id   AF-A0A9C9X2J4-F1
#
_cell.length_a   1.000
_cell.length_b   1.000
_cell.length_c   1.000
_cell.angle_alpha   90.00
_cell.angle_beta   90.00
_cell.angle_gamma   90.00
#
_symmetry.space_group_name_H-M   'P 1'
#
loop_
_entity.id
_entity.type
_entity.pdbx_description
1 polymer ?
#
loop_
_entity_poly.entity_id
_entity_poly.type
_entity_poly.pdbx_seq_one_letter_code
_entity_poly.pdbx_strand_id
1 'polypeptide(L)' 'MEIIQGKKARAQAIPKLLVVDETAKLTHEAAIGSVDKRQVETLMARGLTEQEAVDVIVMGLLR' A
#
# COMPACT_ATOMS: atom_id res chain seq x y z
N MET A 1 -1.57 5.16 -0.64
CA MET A 1 -1.34 3.88 0.05
C MET A 1 0.08 3.43 -0.25
N GLU A 2 0.81 2.97 0.75
CA GLU A 2 2.16 2.42 0.60
C GLU A 2 2.11 0.91 0.86
N ILE A 3 2.84 0.15 0.03
CA ILE A 3 2.94 -1.30 0.14
C ILE A 3 4.40 -1.65 0.40
N ILE A 4 4.66 -2.42 1.46
CA ILE A 4 6.00 -2.95 1.77
C ILE A 4 6.09 -4.44 1.47
N GLN A 5 7.24 -4.86 0.91
CA GLN A 5 7.53 -6.25 0.57
C GLN A 5 8.91 -6.67 1.08
N GLY A 6 8.99 -7.87 1.68
CA GLY A 6 10.25 -8.50 2.09
C GLY A 6 10.51 -8.48 3.60
N LYS A 7 11.29 -9.46 4.08
CA LYS A 7 11.51 -9.73 5.53
C LYS A 7 12.20 -8.59 6.30
N LYS A 8 12.87 -7.68 5.61
CA LYS A 8 13.61 -6.53 6.19
C LYS A 8 13.04 -5.19 5.75
N ALA A 9 11.85 -5.17 5.15
CA ALA A 9 11.23 -3.94 4.67
C ALA A 9 10.91 -3.00 5.84
N ARG A 10 11.12 -1.71 5.62
CA ARG A 10 10.78 -0.64 6.55
C ARG A 10 10.06 0.45 5.76
N ALA A 11 8.90 0.87 6.24
CA ALA A 11 8.21 2.06 5.76
C ALA A 11 7.98 3.01 6.91
N GLN A 12 7.94 4.30 6.59
CA GLN A 12 7.72 5.37 7.54
C GLN A 12 6.93 6.48 6.85
N ALA A 13 5.76 6.82 7.39
CA ALA A 13 5.03 8.00 7.00
C ALA A 13 5.18 9.08 8.09
N ILE A 14 5.83 10.19 7.77
CA ILE A 14 5.95 11.36 8.66
C ILE A 14 5.10 12.50 8.08
N PRO A 15 3.85 12.69 8.53
CA PRO A 15 3.04 13.81 8.07
C PRO A 15 3.47 15.11 8.78
N LYS A 16 3.55 16.21 8.01
CA LYS A 16 3.76 17.55 8.53
C LYS A 16 2.66 18.46 7.99
N LEU A 17 1.82 18.98 8.89
CA LEU A 17 0.73 19.89 8.57
C LEU A 17 1.00 21.24 9.25
N LEU A 18 0.85 22.32 8.50
CA LEU A 18 0.91 23.69 9.01
C LEU A 18 -0.34 24.42 8.54
N VAL A 19 -1.06 25.02 9.48
CA VAL A 19 -2.31 25.74 9.23
C VAL A 19 -2.19 27.12 9.86
N VAL A 20 -2.50 28.16 9.09
CA VAL A 20 -2.37 29.57 9.49
C VAL A 20 -3.71 30.31 9.29
N ASP A 21 -4.82 29.59 9.32
CA ASP A 21 -6.18 30.09 9.10
C ASP A 21 -7.16 29.45 10.10
N GLU A 22 -8.05 30.26 10.69
CA GLU A 22 -8.96 29.85 11.77
C GLU A 22 -10.16 29.03 11.28
N THR A 23 -10.45 29.07 9.97
CA THR A 23 -11.58 28.36 9.36
C THR A 23 -11.18 27.04 8.71
N ALA A 24 -9.88 26.74 8.68
CA ALA A 24 -9.35 25.61 7.95
C ALA A 24 -9.75 24.25 8.57
N LYS A 25 -10.17 23.33 7.71
CA LYS A 25 -10.39 21.91 8.03
C LYS A 25 -9.43 21.06 7.22
N LEU A 26 -8.56 20.30 7.90
CA LEU A 26 -7.61 19.41 7.25
C LEU A 26 -7.83 17.97 7.69
N THR A 27 -7.72 17.06 6.73
CA THR A 27 -7.62 15.63 6.95
C THR A 27 -6.31 15.13 6.33
N HIS A 28 -5.71 14.11 6.94
CA HIS A 28 -4.57 13.40 6.38
C HIS A 28 -4.82 11.91 6.53
N GLU A 29 -4.77 11.20 5.41
CA GLU A 29 -4.95 9.75 5.38
C GLU A 29 -3.67 9.10 4.85
N ALA A 30 -3.11 8.19 5.64
CA ALA A 30 -2.00 7.35 5.26
C ALA A 30 -2.34 5.90 5.61
N ALA A 31 -2.12 5.01 4.66
CA ALA A 31 -2.28 3.57 4.83
C ALA A 31 -0.99 2.90 4.38
N ILE A 32 -0.33 2.20 5.31
CA ILE A 32 0.84 1.36 5.07
C ILE A 32 0.42 -0.09 5.29
N GLY A 33 0.62 -0.93 4.28
CA GLY A 33 0.27 -2.34 4.35
C GLY A 33 1.30 -3.23 3.66
N SER A 34 1.08 -4.54 3.74
CA SER A 34 1.79 -5.54 2.96
C SER A 34 0.84 -6.20 1.97
N VAL A 35 1.37 -6.81 0.92
CA VAL A 35 0.57 -7.63 0.00
C VAL A 35 -0.05 -8.81 0.77
N ASP A 36 -1.36 -9.04 0.59
CA ASP A 36 -2.05 -10.17 1.21
C ASP A 36 -1.62 -11.49 0.55
N LYS A 37 -0.99 -12.37 1.34
CA LYS A 37 -0.56 -13.69 0.89
C LYS A 37 -1.68 -14.53 0.31
N ARG A 38 -2.91 -14.45 0.83
CA ARG A 38 -4.03 -15.24 0.32
C ARG A 38 -4.43 -14.80 -1.09
N GLN A 39 -4.34 -13.51 -1.38
CA GLN A 39 -4.60 -12.98 -2.72
C GLN A 39 -3.51 -13.43 -3.69
N VAL A 40 -2.24 -13.41 -3.26
CA VAL A 40 -1.11 -13.93 -4.05
C VAL A 40 -1.31 -15.42 -4.34
N GLU A 41 -1.59 -16.23 -3.32
CA GLU A 41 -1.87 -17.67 -3.45
C GLU A 41 -3.04 -17.95 -4.40
N THR A 42 -4.09 -17.12 -4.36
CA THR A 42 -5.25 -17.25 -5.24
C THR A 42 -4.90 -16.98 -6.70
N LEU A 43 -4.07 -15.97 -6.97
CA LEU A 43 -3.61 -15.65 -8.32
C LEU A 43 -2.62 -16.70 -8.83
N MET A 44 -1.75 -17.20 -7.95
CA MET A 44 -0.86 -18.32 -8.28
C MET A 44 -1.63 -19.58 -8.64
N ALA A 45 -2.72 -19.89 -7.93
CA ALA A 45 -3.62 -21.00 -8.27
C ALA A 45 -4.29 -20.84 -9.65
N ARG A 46 -4.32 -19.62 -10.21
CA ARG A 46 -4.82 -19.32 -11.56
C ARG A 46 -3.72 -19.30 -12.63
N GLY A 47 -2.50 -19.72 -12.28
CA GLY A 47 -1.40 -19.89 -13.23
C GLY A 47 -0.41 -18.73 -13.31
N LEU A 48 -0.55 -17.71 -12.44
CA LEU A 48 0.44 -16.63 -12.33
C LEU A 48 1.62 -17.08 -11.47
N THR A 49 2.80 -16.57 -11.77
CA THR A 49 3.94 -16.64 -10.85
C THR A 49 3.70 -15.73 -9.63
N GLU A 50 4.41 -15.96 -8.53
CA GLU A 50 4.33 -15.10 -7.34
C GLU A 50 4.59 -13.63 -7.68
N GLN A 51 5.56 -13.37 -8.56
CA GLN A 51 5.90 -12.02 -9.00
C GLN A 51 4.76 -11.38 -9.81
N GLU A 52 4.22 -12.08 -10.80
CA GLU A 52 3.10 -11.57 -11.60
C GLU A 52 1.84 -11.34 -10.74
N ALA A 53 1.58 -12.22 -9.77
CA ALA A 53 0.49 -12.07 -8.83
C ALA A 53 0.66 -10.80 -7.98
N VAL A 54 1.87 -10.54 -7.47
CA VAL A 54 2.20 -9.31 -6.74
C VAL A 54 2.00 -8.08 -7.63
N ASP A 55 2.49 -8.12 -8.87
CA ASP A 55 2.39 -6.99 -9.81
C ASP A 55 0.91 -6.65 -10.12
N VAL A 56 0.06 -7.67 -10.32
CA VAL A 56 -1.39 -7.49 -10.51
C VAL A 56 -2.05 -6.84 -9.29
N ILE A 57 -1.72 -7.29 -8.07
CA ILE A 57 -2.28 -6.73 -6.83
C ILE A 57 -1.83 -5.27 -6.65
N VAL A 58 -0.54 -4.98 -6.86
CA VAL A 58 0.01 -3.62 -6.76
C VAL A 58 -0.61 -2.70 -7.80
N MET A 59 -0.76 -3.15 -9.05
CA MET A 59 -1.46 -2.40 -10.09
C MET A 59 -2.92 -2.11 -9.75
N GLY A 60 -3.61 -3.04 -9.10
CA GLY A 60 -4.99 -2.84 -8.65
C GLY A 60 -5.13 -1.81 -7.53
N LEU A 61 -4.12 -1.65 -6.68
CA LEU A 61 -4.10 -0.73 -5.54
C LEU A 61 -3.64 0.70 -5.89
N LEU A 62 -2.93 0.87 -7.01
CA LEU A 62 -2.45 2.17 -7.51
C LEU A 62 -3.41 2.83 -8.51
N ARG A 63 -4.58 2.22 -8.76
CA ARG A 63 -5.65 2.79 -9.57
C ARG A 63 -6.66 3.59 -8.76
#